data_AF-A0A832ING9-F1
#
_entry.id   AF-A0A832ING9-F1
#
_cell.length_a   1.000
_cell.length_b   1.000
_cell.length_c   1.000
_cell.angle_alpha   90.00
_cell.angle_beta   90.00
_cell.angle_gamma   90.00
#
_symmetry.space_group_name_H-M   'P 1'
#
loop_
_entity.id
_entity.type
_entity.pdbx_description
1 polymer ?
#
loop_
_entity_poly.entity_id
_entity_poly.type
_entity_poly.pdbx_seq_one_letter_code
_entity_poly.pdbx_strand_id
1 'polypeptide(L)'
;MKNATYLFLIILFFLSSCSLKKTNNENTKAITGNDKKIKLNLKKDADTILKNWVAYYKQKESAFSLKNFMYKNSDTLIVMQGTVIGNFDKNFDSIYTNFIVFNHDKNKYIDFDSYNWALGEHQKPLFSPDQEIDLVDLKSQTVNRIAFRGPLQWVEAVFWENDSTVVLLENSADKYPIITKLELYGKKIKTFKYLDSLKFESNYFQLRLRKKGIKL
;
A
#
# COMPACT_ATOMS: atom_id res chain seq x y z
N MET A 1 13.05 48.62 33.57
CA MET A 1 13.83 48.32 32.35
C MET A 1 14.82 47.17 32.59
N LYS A 2 14.35 45.95 32.86
CA LYS A 2 15.22 44.76 33.02
C LYS A 2 14.74 43.52 32.24
N ASN A 3 13.62 43.64 31.50
CA ASN A 3 12.98 42.51 30.82
C ASN A 3 13.14 42.53 29.30
N ALA A 4 13.72 43.60 28.72
CA ALA A 4 13.99 43.68 27.28
C ALA A 4 15.32 42.98 26.90
N THR A 5 16.23 42.82 27.84
CA THR A 5 17.55 42.23 27.62
C THR A 5 17.52 40.70 27.51
N TYR A 6 16.54 40.02 28.10
CA TYR A 6 16.40 38.56 28.01
C TYR A 6 15.79 38.09 26.69
N LEU A 7 14.97 38.92 26.03
CA LEU A 7 14.34 38.56 24.75
C LEU A 7 15.36 38.59 23.58
N PHE A 8 16.42 39.37 23.70
CA PHE A 8 17.47 39.48 22.67
C PHE A 8 18.45 38.28 22.69
N LEU A 9 18.61 37.61 23.85
CA LEU A 9 19.51 36.47 24.01
C LEU A 9 18.94 35.14 23.49
N ILE A 10 17.61 35.00 23.43
CA ILE A 10 16.95 33.79 22.92
C ILE A 10 16.95 33.77 21.38
N ILE A 11 16.90 34.94 20.73
CA ILE A 11 16.90 35.04 19.25
C ILE A 11 18.30 34.76 18.67
N LEU A 12 19.39 35.04 19.40
CA LEU A 12 20.75 34.72 18.94
C LEU A 12 21.09 33.21 18.97
N PHE A 13 20.35 32.39 19.72
CA PHE A 13 20.58 30.93 19.76
C PHE A 13 19.96 30.18 18.56
N PHE A 14 19.10 30.81 17.77
CA PHE A 14 18.47 30.19 16.60
C PHE A 14 19.19 30.46 15.27
N LEU A 15 20.28 31.25 15.26
CA LEU A 15 21.00 31.62 14.03
C LEU A 15 22.36 30.93 13.85
N SER A 16 22.75 30.00 14.74
CA SER A 16 24.08 29.36 14.73
C SER A 16 24.08 27.86 14.44
N SER A 17 22.98 27.26 14.00
CA SER A 17 22.94 25.85 13.59
C SER A 17 22.62 25.66 12.11
N CYS A 18 23.53 26.15 11.26
CA CYS A 18 23.77 25.56 9.93
C CYS A 18 25.15 25.97 9.45
N SER A 19 26.20 25.43 10.08
CA SER A 19 27.54 25.49 9.50
C SER A 19 27.64 24.44 8.41
N LEU A 20 27.75 24.90 7.16
CA LEU A 20 28.15 24.08 6.02
C LEU A 20 29.52 23.44 6.32
N LYS A 21 29.54 22.14 6.54
CA LYS A 21 30.77 21.34 6.54
C LYS A 21 30.91 20.67 5.17
N LYS A 22 31.67 21.31 4.28
CA LYS A 22 32.28 20.67 3.10
C LYS A 22 33.51 19.89 3.57
N THR A 23 33.45 18.57 3.52
CA THR A 23 34.48 17.64 2.96
C THR A 23 34.17 16.20 3.35
N ASN A 24 33.81 15.36 2.39
CA ASN A 24 34.76 14.40 1.81
C ASN A 24 34.10 13.64 0.65
N ASN A 25 34.85 13.54 -0.45
CA ASN A 25 34.62 12.63 -1.55
C ASN A 25 34.58 11.19 -1.02
N GLU A 26 33.39 10.69 -0.71
CA GLU A 26 33.15 9.26 -0.87
C GLU A 26 32.76 9.06 -2.32
N ASN A 27 33.58 8.28 -3.01
CA ASN A 27 33.28 7.73 -4.32
C ASN A 27 31.89 7.11 -4.29
N THR A 28 30.87 7.86 -4.70
CA THR A 28 29.73 7.29 -5.40
C THR A 28 30.32 6.69 -6.66
N LYS A 29 30.77 5.43 -6.53
CA LYS A 29 30.67 4.50 -7.64
C LYS A 29 29.22 4.61 -8.05
N ALA A 30 28.99 5.42 -9.09
CA ALA A 30 27.86 5.24 -9.96
C ALA A 30 27.96 3.77 -10.34
N ILE A 31 27.17 2.94 -9.66
CA ILE A 31 26.85 1.62 -10.13
C ILE A 31 26.07 1.95 -11.40
N THR A 32 26.81 2.03 -12.51
CA THR A 32 26.34 1.82 -13.87
C THR A 32 25.86 0.38 -13.93
N GLY A 33 24.82 0.10 -13.14
CA GLY A 33 24.13 -1.16 -13.07
C GLY A 33 23.18 -1.16 -14.23
N ASN A 34 23.71 -1.49 -15.41
CA ASN A 34 23.04 -2.14 -16.52
C ASN A 34 21.51 -2.15 -16.33
N ASP A 35 20.85 -1.03 -16.68
CA ASP A 35 19.41 -0.81 -16.54
C ASP A 35 18.66 -1.81 -17.41
N LYS A 36 18.58 -3.07 -16.95
CA LYS A 36 17.54 -3.98 -17.38
C LYS A 36 16.25 -3.29 -16.97
N LYS A 37 15.59 -2.63 -17.93
CA LYS A 37 14.24 -2.09 -17.78
C LYS A 37 13.36 -3.21 -17.21
N ILE A 38 13.18 -3.24 -15.89
CA ILE A 38 12.35 -4.24 -15.23
C ILE A 38 10.92 -3.91 -15.66
N LYS A 39 10.38 -4.73 -16.55
CA LYS A 39 9.00 -4.57 -17.00
C LYS A 39 8.07 -5.20 -15.99
N LEU A 40 6.92 -4.57 -15.77
CA LEU A 40 5.82 -5.19 -15.07
C LEU A 40 5.43 -6.46 -15.84
N ASN A 41 5.60 -7.61 -15.19
CA ASN A 41 5.11 -8.88 -15.68
C ASN A 41 4.12 -9.40 -14.63
N LEU A 42 2.86 -9.45 -15.04
CA LEU A 42 1.79 -10.09 -14.30
C LEU A 42 1.42 -11.35 -15.07
N LYS A 43 1.30 -12.49 -14.38
CA LYS A 43 0.82 -13.72 -15.03
C LYS A 43 -0.52 -13.42 -15.73
N LYS A 44 -0.58 -13.74 -17.02
CA LYS A 44 -1.68 -13.35 -17.92
C LYS A 44 -2.97 -14.14 -17.68
N ASP A 45 -2.92 -15.21 -16.89
CA ASP A 45 -4.10 -15.94 -16.45
C ASP A 45 -4.87 -15.04 -15.51
N ALA A 46 -5.84 -14.40 -16.12
CA ALA A 46 -6.24 -13.09 -15.70
C ALA A 46 -7.11 -13.17 -14.45
N ASP A 47 -6.46 -12.85 -13.35
CA ASP A 47 -7.12 -12.54 -12.10
C ASP A 47 -8.27 -11.55 -12.35
N THR A 48 -9.47 -11.93 -11.89
CA THR A 48 -10.68 -11.16 -12.13
C THR A 48 -10.64 -9.80 -11.43
N ILE A 49 -9.90 -9.68 -10.32
CA ILE A 49 -9.70 -8.44 -9.58
C ILE A 49 -8.85 -7.48 -10.42
N LEU A 50 -7.74 -7.94 -10.98
CA LEU A 50 -6.92 -7.13 -11.89
C LEU A 50 -7.71 -6.67 -13.11
N LYS A 51 -8.48 -7.57 -13.73
CA LYS A 51 -9.36 -7.24 -14.87
C LYS A 51 -10.37 -6.16 -14.52
N ASN A 52 -11.05 -6.29 -13.39
CA ASN A 52 -12.06 -5.33 -12.93
C ASN A 52 -11.44 -3.96 -12.62
N TRP A 53 -10.26 -3.95 -12.00
CA TRP A 53 -9.52 -2.74 -11.69
C TRP A 53 -9.08 -2.03 -12.98
N VAL A 54 -8.46 -2.74 -13.93
CA VAL A 54 -8.08 -2.19 -15.24
C VAL A 54 -9.30 -1.67 -16.00
N ALA A 55 -10.41 -2.42 -16.00
CA ALA A 55 -11.64 -2.01 -16.68
C ALA A 55 -12.20 -0.71 -16.09
N TYR A 56 -12.20 -0.57 -14.76
CA TYR A 56 -12.64 0.64 -14.09
C TYR A 56 -11.83 1.88 -14.52
N TYR A 57 -10.49 1.77 -14.54
CA TYR A 57 -9.65 2.90 -14.96
C TYR A 57 -9.84 3.21 -16.44
N LYS A 58 -9.93 2.20 -17.31
CA LYS A 58 -10.17 2.38 -18.75
C LYS A 58 -11.49 3.08 -19.07
N GLN A 59 -12.52 2.88 -18.26
CA GLN A 59 -13.82 3.57 -18.45
C GLN A 59 -13.71 5.08 -18.24
N LYS A 60 -12.79 5.53 -17.37
CA LYS A 60 -12.60 6.94 -17.03
C LYS A 60 -11.45 7.58 -17.82
N GLU A 61 -10.46 6.77 -18.21
CA GLU A 61 -9.30 7.18 -18.97
C GLU A 61 -8.95 6.10 -19.99
N SER A 62 -9.37 6.27 -21.25
CA SER A 62 -9.25 5.26 -22.30
C SER A 62 -7.80 4.84 -22.59
N ALA A 63 -6.84 5.74 -22.35
CA ALA A 63 -5.41 5.48 -22.49
C ALA A 63 -4.83 4.61 -21.36
N PHE A 64 -5.60 4.30 -20.32
CA PHE A 64 -5.15 3.49 -19.19
C PHE A 64 -4.67 2.11 -19.63
N SER A 65 -3.42 1.78 -19.30
CA SER A 65 -2.79 0.54 -19.75
C SER A 65 -1.72 0.04 -18.78
N LEU A 66 -1.71 -1.26 -18.50
CA LEU A 66 -0.64 -1.90 -17.70
C LEU A 66 0.76 -1.69 -18.29
N LYS A 67 0.87 -1.38 -19.59
CA LYS A 67 2.15 -1.05 -20.24
C LYS A 67 2.75 0.27 -19.79
N ASN A 68 1.94 1.15 -19.21
CA ASN A 68 2.35 2.48 -18.74
C ASN A 68 2.77 2.46 -17.25
N PHE A 69 2.91 1.28 -16.65
CA PHE A 69 3.53 1.13 -15.34
C PHE A 69 5.04 0.96 -15.50
N MET A 70 5.80 1.84 -14.87
CA MET A 70 7.25 1.75 -14.82
C MET A 70 7.71 1.22 -13.47
N TYR A 71 8.77 0.41 -13.50
CA TYR A 71 9.47 0.05 -12.29
C TYR A 71 9.98 1.30 -11.57
N LYS A 72 9.67 1.40 -10.28
CA LYS A 72 10.08 2.51 -9.42
C LYS A 72 11.26 2.09 -8.54
N ASN A 73 11.08 1.04 -7.76
CA ASN A 73 12.08 0.54 -6.82
C ASN A 73 11.79 -0.90 -6.40
N SER A 74 12.77 -1.49 -5.72
CA SER A 74 12.63 -2.73 -4.95
C SER A 74 13.02 -2.47 -3.51
N ASP A 75 12.46 -3.24 -2.60
CA ASP A 75 12.78 -3.19 -1.18
C ASP A 75 12.72 -4.59 -0.57
N THR A 76 13.09 -4.72 0.70
CA THR A 76 12.93 -5.93 1.48
C THR A 76 11.54 -5.95 2.12
N LEU A 77 10.88 -7.10 2.04
CA LEU A 77 9.62 -7.33 2.75
C LEU A 77 9.92 -7.52 4.23
N ILE A 78 9.49 -6.55 5.04
CA ILE A 78 9.50 -6.65 6.50
C ILE A 78 8.18 -7.28 6.92
N VAL A 79 8.28 -8.35 7.71
CA VAL A 79 7.13 -9.06 8.27
C VAL A 79 7.16 -8.86 9.78
N MET A 80 6.02 -8.46 10.34
CA MET A 80 5.86 -8.24 11.77
C MET A 80 4.49 -8.68 12.24
N GLN A 81 4.28 -8.76 13.55
CA GLN A 81 2.98 -9.12 14.10
C GLN A 81 1.90 -8.14 13.62
N GLY A 82 0.82 -8.67 13.03
CA GLY A 82 -0.34 -7.89 12.63
C GLY A 82 -1.22 -7.54 13.83
N THR A 83 -2.03 -6.49 13.66
CA THR A 83 -2.92 -5.92 14.67
C THR A 83 -4.37 -6.36 14.49
N VAL A 84 -4.73 -6.86 13.30
CA VAL A 84 -6.08 -7.37 13.04
C VAL A 84 -6.29 -8.75 13.66
N ILE A 85 -7.57 -9.08 13.88
CA ILE A 85 -7.98 -10.37 14.42
C ILE A 85 -8.16 -11.35 13.26
N GLY A 86 -7.55 -12.53 13.33
CA GLY A 86 -7.75 -13.57 12.33
C GLY A 86 -9.10 -14.27 12.50
N ASN A 87 -9.72 -14.71 11.41
CA ASN A 87 -11.00 -15.44 11.39
C ASN A 87 -11.05 -16.78 12.15
N PHE A 88 -9.91 -17.27 12.66
CA PHE A 88 -9.85 -18.41 13.58
C PHE A 88 -10.12 -18.00 15.04
N ASP A 89 -10.04 -16.70 15.35
CA ASP A 89 -10.33 -16.15 16.67
C ASP A 89 -11.84 -15.87 16.82
N LYS A 90 -12.38 -16.16 18.00
CA LYS A 90 -13.80 -15.97 18.33
C LYS A 90 -14.27 -14.51 18.27
N ASN A 91 -13.34 -13.56 18.35
CA ASN A 91 -13.63 -12.13 18.33
C ASN A 91 -13.52 -11.54 16.91
N PHE A 92 -13.29 -12.36 15.90
CA PHE A 92 -13.29 -11.90 14.52
C PHE A 92 -14.68 -11.36 14.12
N ASP A 93 -14.70 -10.15 13.56
CA ASP A 93 -15.92 -9.59 13.01
C ASP A 93 -16.24 -10.25 11.66
N SER A 94 -17.32 -11.03 11.65
CA SER A 94 -17.78 -11.76 10.47
C SER A 94 -18.07 -10.87 9.25
N ILE A 95 -18.23 -9.55 9.40
CA ILE A 95 -18.42 -8.65 8.28
C ILE A 95 -17.28 -8.73 7.25
N TYR A 96 -16.05 -8.97 7.71
CA TYR A 96 -14.86 -9.04 6.85
C TYR A 96 -14.71 -10.37 6.11
N THR A 97 -15.54 -11.39 6.41
CA THR A 97 -15.50 -12.72 5.75
C THR A 97 -15.61 -12.61 4.24
N ASN A 98 -16.40 -11.65 3.74
CA ASN A 98 -16.57 -11.43 2.31
C ASN A 98 -15.44 -10.60 1.69
N PHE A 99 -14.51 -10.07 2.47
CA PHE A 99 -13.48 -9.12 2.04
C PHE A 99 -12.08 -9.74 1.98
N ILE A 100 -11.82 -10.78 2.78
CA ILE A 100 -10.56 -11.51 2.77
C ILE A 100 -10.28 -12.18 1.42
N VAL A 101 -9.00 -12.23 1.04
CA VAL A 101 -8.54 -12.74 -0.26
C VAL A 101 -7.70 -14.00 -0.05
N PHE A 102 -8.32 -15.16 -0.21
CA PHE A 102 -7.65 -16.45 -0.07
C PHE A 102 -6.61 -16.71 -1.17
N ASN A 103 -5.53 -17.40 -0.81
CA ASN A 103 -4.66 -18.04 -1.79
C ASN A 103 -5.36 -19.25 -2.43
N HIS A 104 -4.72 -19.89 -3.41
CA HIS A 104 -5.31 -21.00 -4.15
C HIS A 104 -5.76 -22.17 -3.25
N ASP A 105 -4.90 -22.57 -2.31
CA ASP A 105 -5.15 -23.68 -1.39
C ASP A 105 -6.06 -23.30 -0.20
N LYS A 106 -6.47 -22.02 -0.10
CA LYS A 106 -7.27 -21.46 1.00
C LYS A 106 -6.71 -21.71 2.40
N ASN A 107 -5.40 -21.97 2.51
CA ASN A 107 -4.71 -22.12 3.79
C ASN A 107 -4.14 -20.80 4.31
N LYS A 108 -4.08 -19.78 3.45
CA LYS A 108 -3.74 -18.40 3.79
C LYS A 108 -4.71 -17.44 3.14
N TYR A 109 -4.83 -16.25 3.71
CA TYR A 109 -5.51 -15.14 3.05
C TYR A 109 -4.83 -13.82 3.35
N ILE A 110 -5.16 -12.82 2.54
CA ILE A 110 -4.84 -11.43 2.80
C ILE A 110 -6.05 -10.73 3.36
N ASP A 111 -5.85 -10.06 4.48
CA ASP A 111 -6.77 -9.06 5.02
C ASP A 111 -6.16 -7.67 4.79
N PHE A 112 -6.92 -6.78 4.16
CA PHE A 112 -6.52 -5.38 3.96
C PHE A 112 -7.68 -4.42 4.30
N ASP A 113 -8.72 -4.95 4.94
CA ASP A 113 -9.98 -4.27 5.20
C ASP A 113 -10.22 -4.09 6.70
N SER A 114 -9.94 -5.10 7.52
CA SER A 114 -10.28 -5.12 8.95
C SER A 114 -9.63 -4.01 9.77
N TYR A 115 -8.47 -3.51 9.33
CA TYR A 115 -7.85 -2.32 9.92
C TYR A 115 -8.40 -1.01 9.34
N ASN A 116 -8.74 -1.01 8.05
CA ASN A 116 -8.96 0.21 7.29
C ASN A 116 -10.36 0.79 7.49
N TRP A 117 -11.36 -0.03 7.79
CA TRP A 117 -12.71 0.47 8.05
C TRP A 117 -13.46 -0.40 9.03
N ALA A 118 -14.47 0.18 9.68
CA ALA A 118 -15.42 -0.53 10.54
C ALA A 118 -16.81 0.10 10.39
N LEU A 119 -17.86 -0.59 10.79
CA LEU A 119 -19.20 0.02 10.87
C LEU A 119 -19.34 0.82 12.18
N GLY A 120 -19.60 2.11 12.04
CA GLY A 120 -19.98 2.98 13.15
C GLY A 120 -21.49 3.01 13.38
N GLU A 121 -21.94 4.09 14.04
CA GLU A 121 -23.36 4.34 14.29
C GLU A 121 -24.17 4.34 12.98
N HIS A 122 -25.38 3.78 13.05
CA HIS A 122 -26.29 3.65 11.91
C HIS A 122 -25.75 2.85 10.70
N GLN A 123 -24.80 1.93 10.93
CA GLN A 123 -24.17 1.11 9.89
C GLN A 123 -23.44 1.94 8.81
N LYS A 124 -22.98 3.14 9.17
CA LYS A 124 -22.12 3.95 8.29
C LYS A 124 -20.66 3.53 8.49
N PRO A 125 -19.90 3.28 7.43
CA PRO A 125 -18.50 2.92 7.57
C PRO A 125 -17.67 4.12 8.00
N LEU A 126 -16.80 3.89 8.95
CA LEU A 126 -15.75 4.78 9.41
C LEU A 126 -14.44 4.28 8.82
N PHE A 127 -13.61 5.19 8.31
CA PHE A 127 -12.36 4.85 7.64
C PHE A 127 -11.17 5.34 8.46
N SER A 128 -10.19 4.45 8.63
CA SER A 128 -8.85 4.84 9.05
C SER A 128 -8.14 5.53 7.89
N PRO A 129 -7.39 6.61 8.14
CA PRO A 129 -6.49 7.18 7.13
C PRO A 129 -5.37 6.21 6.76
N ASP A 130 -5.05 5.28 7.66
CA ASP A 130 -4.02 4.28 7.49
C ASP A 130 -4.63 2.93 7.06
N GLN A 131 -3.78 2.07 6.51
CA GLN A 131 -4.17 0.72 6.12
C GLN A 131 -3.07 -0.28 6.44
N GLU A 132 -3.46 -1.31 7.18
CA GLU A 132 -2.66 -2.50 7.40
C GLU A 132 -3.04 -3.59 6.38
N ILE A 133 -2.03 -4.32 5.90
CA ILE A 133 -2.19 -5.46 5.01
C ILE A 133 -1.55 -6.65 5.69
N ASP A 134 -2.38 -7.61 6.04
CA ASP A 134 -2.02 -8.77 6.84
C ASP A 134 -2.09 -10.06 6.03
N LEU A 135 -1.05 -10.87 6.16
CA LEU A 135 -1.04 -12.27 5.77
C LEU A 135 -1.51 -13.10 6.96
N VAL A 136 -2.64 -13.77 6.81
CA VAL A 136 -3.14 -14.70 7.80
C VAL A 136 -2.87 -16.13 7.34
N ASP A 137 -2.25 -16.93 8.20
CA ASP A 137 -2.00 -18.35 8.00
C ASP A 137 -2.89 -19.17 8.94
N LEU A 138 -3.82 -19.94 8.36
CA LEU A 138 -4.85 -20.66 9.11
C LEU A 138 -4.30 -21.88 9.86
N LYS A 139 -3.20 -22.46 9.36
CA LYS A 139 -2.61 -23.67 9.96
C LYS A 139 -1.84 -23.32 11.22
N SER A 140 -1.06 -22.24 11.15
CA SER A 140 -0.28 -21.72 12.28
C SER A 140 -1.08 -20.76 13.15
N GLN A 141 -2.28 -20.34 12.72
CA GLN A 141 -3.10 -19.32 13.38
C GLN A 141 -2.33 -18.03 13.65
N THR A 142 -1.58 -17.57 12.65
CA THR A 142 -0.79 -16.34 12.74
C THR A 142 -1.35 -15.24 11.86
N VAL A 143 -1.26 -14.01 12.34
CA VAL A 143 -1.58 -12.78 11.59
C VAL A 143 -0.29 -11.97 11.50
N ASN A 144 0.22 -11.79 10.29
CA ASN A 144 1.46 -11.06 10.07
C ASN A 144 1.23 -9.87 9.14
N ARG A 145 1.55 -8.67 9.61
CA ARG A 145 1.59 -7.49 8.76
C ARG A 145 2.71 -7.61 7.74
N ILE A 146 2.33 -7.54 6.45
CA ILE A 146 3.24 -7.62 5.30
C ILE A 146 3.32 -6.30 4.53
N ALA A 147 2.41 -5.36 4.79
CA ALA A 147 2.53 -3.98 4.32
C ALA A 147 1.73 -3.04 5.22
N PHE A 148 2.15 -1.77 5.25
CA PHE A 148 1.41 -0.68 5.89
C PHE A 148 1.39 0.51 4.93
N ARG A 149 0.27 1.22 4.87
CA ARG A 149 0.11 2.45 4.10
C ARG A 149 -0.40 3.55 5.02
N GLY A 150 0.29 4.68 4.97
CA GLY A 150 -0.14 5.89 5.65
C GLY A 150 -1.19 6.67 4.82
N PRO A 151 -1.57 7.88 5.25
CA PRO A 151 -2.70 8.64 4.68
C PRO A 151 -2.59 9.01 3.20
N LEU A 152 -1.39 8.97 2.62
CA LEU A 152 -1.13 9.42 1.25
C LEU A 152 -1.20 8.29 0.21
N GLN A 153 -1.40 7.04 0.63
CA GLN A 153 -1.48 5.89 -0.25
C GLN A 153 -2.47 4.87 0.32
N TRP A 154 -3.21 4.19 -0.54
CA TRP A 154 -4.13 3.13 -0.11
C TRP A 154 -4.20 2.01 -1.14
N VAL A 155 -4.52 0.82 -0.67
CA VAL A 155 -4.77 -0.39 -1.43
C VAL A 155 -6.25 -0.43 -1.79
N GLU A 156 -6.54 -0.42 -3.07
CA GLU A 156 -7.89 -0.50 -3.62
C GLU A 156 -8.34 -1.94 -3.81
N ALA A 157 -7.39 -2.84 -4.07
CA ALA A 157 -7.61 -4.26 -4.28
C ALA A 157 -6.33 -5.08 -4.10
N VAL A 158 -6.51 -6.37 -3.79
CA VAL A 158 -5.42 -7.34 -3.63
C VAL A 158 -5.75 -8.62 -4.38
N PHE A 159 -4.75 -9.27 -4.95
CA PHE A 159 -4.87 -10.63 -5.46
C PHE A 159 -3.57 -11.43 -5.31
N TRP A 160 -3.67 -12.75 -5.38
CA TRP A 160 -2.52 -13.65 -5.42
C TRP A 160 -2.10 -13.90 -6.86
N GLU A 161 -0.86 -13.56 -7.24
CA GLU A 161 -0.31 -13.95 -8.54
C GLU A 161 0.08 -15.45 -8.56
N ASN A 162 0.46 -15.96 -7.40
CA ASN A 162 0.76 -17.37 -7.10
C ASN A 162 0.86 -17.51 -5.57
N ASP A 163 1.04 -18.72 -5.03
CA ASP A 163 1.07 -18.97 -3.57
C ASP A 163 2.19 -18.28 -2.79
N SER A 164 3.15 -17.65 -3.48
CA SER A 164 4.26 -16.93 -2.88
C SER A 164 4.29 -15.44 -3.19
N THR A 165 3.38 -14.94 -4.04
CA THR A 165 3.40 -13.55 -4.50
C THR A 165 2.02 -12.92 -4.40
N VAL A 166 1.92 -11.90 -3.55
CA VAL A 166 0.73 -11.05 -3.40
C VAL A 166 0.93 -9.80 -4.25
N VAL A 167 -0.12 -9.35 -4.93
CA VAL A 167 -0.13 -8.11 -5.69
C VAL A 167 -1.13 -7.15 -5.08
N LEU A 168 -0.63 -5.97 -4.71
CA LEU A 168 -1.44 -4.85 -4.24
C LEU A 168 -1.69 -3.91 -5.42
N LEU A 169 -2.96 -3.56 -5.62
CA LEU A 169 -3.42 -2.56 -6.56
C LEU A 169 -3.81 -1.32 -5.77
N GLU A 170 -3.10 -0.23 -6.01
CA GLU A 170 -3.02 0.89 -5.09
C GLU A 170 -3.24 2.21 -5.82
N ASN A 171 -3.56 3.25 -5.05
CA ASN A 171 -3.60 4.63 -5.50
C ASN A 171 -3.01 5.54 -4.42
N SER A 172 -2.78 6.80 -4.76
CA SER A 172 -2.16 7.79 -3.88
C SER A 172 -2.96 9.09 -3.87
N ALA A 173 -2.72 9.94 -2.88
CA ALA A 173 -3.27 11.30 -2.82
C ALA A 173 -2.94 12.12 -4.09
N ASP A 174 -1.78 11.86 -4.70
CA ASP A 174 -1.35 12.48 -5.97
C ASP A 174 -1.95 11.82 -7.23
N LYS A 175 -2.95 10.95 -7.07
CA LYS A 175 -3.66 10.25 -8.16
C LYS A 175 -2.79 9.37 -9.04
N TYR A 176 -1.78 8.71 -8.48
CA TYR A 176 -0.98 7.74 -9.21
C TYR A 176 -1.38 6.32 -8.84
N PRO A 177 -1.90 5.55 -9.81
CA PRO A 177 -2.00 4.11 -9.67
C PRO A 177 -0.62 3.49 -9.42
N ILE A 178 -0.57 2.58 -8.47
CA ILE A 178 0.64 1.86 -8.08
C ILE A 178 0.31 0.36 -8.07
N ILE A 179 1.26 -0.45 -8.53
CA ILE A 179 1.20 -1.91 -8.41
C ILE A 179 2.42 -2.33 -7.60
N THR A 180 2.16 -2.95 -6.45
CA THR A 180 3.21 -3.49 -5.59
C THR A 180 3.14 -5.01 -5.55
N LYS A 181 4.25 -5.67 -5.88
CA LYS A 181 4.39 -7.13 -5.76
C LYS A 181 5.16 -7.45 -4.48
N LEU A 182 4.57 -8.28 -3.62
CA LEU A 182 5.16 -8.79 -2.39
C LEU A 182 5.52 -10.27 -2.59
N GLU A 183 6.81 -10.56 -2.79
CA GLU A 183 7.35 -11.92 -2.86
C GLU A 183 7.64 -12.41 -1.43
N LEU A 184 6.77 -13.29 -0.90
CA LEU A 184 6.76 -13.70 0.51
C LEU A 184 8.01 -14.50 0.90
N TYR A 185 8.38 -15.53 0.12
CA TYR A 185 9.56 -16.35 0.42
C TYR A 185 10.87 -15.64 0.13
N GLY A 186 10.91 -14.89 -0.98
CA GLY A 186 12.08 -14.09 -1.36
C GLY A 186 12.27 -12.84 -0.49
N LYS A 187 11.27 -12.51 0.35
CA LYS A 187 11.16 -11.27 1.12
C LYS A 187 11.47 -10.03 0.30
N LYS A 188 10.88 -9.93 -0.89
CA LYS A 188 11.13 -8.82 -1.83
C LYS A 188 9.85 -8.07 -2.12
N ILE A 189 9.98 -6.75 -2.20
CA ILE A 189 8.97 -5.83 -2.68
C ILE A 189 9.43 -5.30 -4.02
N LYS A 190 8.55 -5.26 -5.01
CA LYS A 190 8.76 -4.53 -6.26
C LYS A 190 7.59 -3.59 -6.49
N THR A 191 7.89 -2.32 -6.67
CA THR A 191 6.88 -1.27 -6.87
C THR A 191 6.95 -0.76 -8.29
N PHE A 192 5.78 -0.66 -8.92
CA PHE A 192 5.59 -0.10 -10.24
C PHE A 192 4.61 1.07 -10.13
N LYS A 193 4.97 2.22 -10.68
CA LYS A 193 4.13 3.43 -10.65
C LYS A 193 3.64 3.73 -12.07
N TYR A 194 2.38 4.11 -12.20
CA TYR A 194 1.84 4.62 -13.45
C TYR A 194 2.59 5.88 -13.88
N LEU A 195 2.81 6.05 -15.18
CA LEU A 195 3.62 7.14 -15.75
C LEU A 195 3.06 8.53 -15.38
N ASP A 196 1.75 8.69 -15.48
CA ASP A 196 1.07 9.97 -15.31
C ASP A 196 0.11 9.94 -14.12
N SER A 197 -0.26 11.11 -13.59
CA SER A 197 -1.36 11.20 -12.64
C SER A 197 -2.69 11.10 -13.37
N LEU A 198 -3.68 10.49 -12.72
CA LEU A 198 -5.03 10.44 -13.24
C LEU A 198 -5.65 11.84 -13.21
N LYS A 199 -6.55 12.08 -14.14
CA LYS A 199 -7.34 13.33 -14.20
C LYS A 199 -8.55 13.32 -13.27
N PHE A 200 -8.71 12.28 -12.45
CA PHE A 200 -9.86 12.09 -11.57
C PHE A 200 -9.44 11.42 -10.26
N GLU A 201 -10.26 11.60 -9.22
CA GLU A 201 -10.12 10.86 -7.96
C GLU A 201 -10.72 9.45 -8.11
N SER A 202 -9.94 8.43 -7.76
CA SER A 202 -10.47 7.08 -7.80
C SER A 202 -11.43 6.83 -6.62
N ASN A 203 -12.62 6.31 -6.94
CA ASN A 203 -13.56 5.78 -5.98
C ASN A 203 -13.68 4.24 -6.06
N TYR A 204 -12.67 3.55 -6.60
CA TYR A 204 -12.71 2.09 -6.79
C TYR A 204 -12.91 1.34 -5.47
N PHE A 205 -12.21 1.78 -4.42
CA PHE A 205 -12.34 1.22 -3.08
C PHE A 205 -13.80 1.26 -2.58
N GLN A 206 -14.45 2.43 -2.69
CA GLN A 206 -15.86 2.61 -2.31
C GLN A 206 -16.79 1.73 -3.15
N LEU A 207 -16.53 1.62 -4.46
CA LEU A 207 -17.29 0.75 -5.35
C LEU A 207 -17.15 -0.74 -4.96
N ARG A 208 -15.96 -1.18 -4.53
CA ARG A 208 -15.72 -2.55 -4.05
C ARG A 208 -16.52 -2.83 -2.78
N LEU A 209 -16.55 -1.90 -1.83
CA LEU A 209 -17.35 -2.04 -0.61
C LEU A 209 -18.86 -2.12 -0.91
N ARG A 210 -19.38 -1.23 -1.78
CA ARG A 210 -20.79 -1.26 -2.22
C ARG A 210 -21.17 -2.57 -2.90
N LYS A 211 -20.30 -3.09 -3.77
CA LYS A 211 -20.51 -4.39 -4.44
C LYS A 211 -20.60 -5.57 -3.45
N LYS A 212 -20.06 -5.42 -2.24
CA LYS A 212 -20.12 -6.40 -1.15
C LYS A 212 -21.18 -6.06 -0.08
N GLY A 213 -22.07 -5.10 -0.37
CA GLY A 213 -23.24 -4.80 0.46
C GLY A 213 -23.06 -3.66 1.47
N ILE A 214 -21.91 -2.99 1.50
CA ILE A 214 -21.69 -1.86 2.40
C ILE A 214 -22.38 -0.60 1.88
N LYS A 215 -23.17 0.04 2.72
CA LYS A 215 -23.84 1.31 2.42
C LYS A 215 -22.85 2.46 2.66
N LEU A 216 -22.55 3.22 1.60
CA LEU A 216 -21.67 4.41 1.62
C LEU A 216 -22.45 5.65 1.21
#